data_AF-A0A1E8Q9C0-F1
#
_entry.id   AF-A0A1E8Q9C0-F1
#
_cell.length_a   1.000
_cell.length_b   1.000
_cell.length_c   1.000
_cell.angle_alpha   90.00
_cell.angle_beta   90.00
_cell.angle_gamma   90.00
#
_symmetry.space_group_name_H-M   'P 1'
#
loop_
_entity.id
_entity.type
_entity.pdbx_description
1 polymer ?
#
loop_
_entity_poly.entity_id
_entity_poly.type
_entity_poly.pdbx_seq_one_letter_code
_entity_poly.pdbx_strand_id
1 'polypeptide(L)'
;MLADFELAEVIWDVAEPGLSLEDRDTLCAAFHTCEPILAMCAALRAVARTRIRLPANVFEEFRSWLAAVPPLRPTDRWLSAWLEVHVLASQVRPSSDRLTPIGGYSEYTLCRFVLAGAGLSGDATPAAQAEVMRRWLAHNRPGPALRADMRTTGFGRLLDEQPTHTPDGAAPARRRPPCPPPV
;
A
#
# COMPACT_ATOMS: atom_id res chain seq x y z
N MET A 1 6.98 1.71 14.69
CA MET A 1 5.56 2.11 14.74
C MET A 1 5.30 3.01 13.56
N LEU A 2 4.59 2.47 12.58
CA LEU A 2 4.12 3.21 11.41
C LEU A 2 3.08 4.26 11.79
N ALA A 3 2.98 5.31 10.97
CA ALA A 3 1.83 6.21 11.02
C ALA A 3 0.54 5.47 10.62
N ASP A 4 -0.62 5.94 11.08
CA ASP A 4 -1.90 5.26 10.87
C ASP A 4 -2.18 4.96 9.38
N PHE A 5 -1.85 5.92 8.51
CA PHE A 5 -2.00 5.79 7.06
C PHE A 5 -1.05 4.77 6.44
N GLU A 6 0.22 4.80 6.83
CA GLU A 6 1.23 3.85 6.34
C GLU A 6 0.83 2.42 6.68
N LEU A 7 0.36 2.19 7.92
CA LEU A 7 -0.09 0.88 8.33
C LEU A 7 -1.34 0.43 7.56
N ALA A 8 -2.32 1.33 7.36
CA ALA A 8 -3.52 1.01 6.59
C ALA A 8 -3.19 0.66 5.12
N GLU A 9 -2.23 1.36 4.51
CA GLU A 9 -1.78 1.08 3.15
C GLU A 9 -1.05 -0.26 3.06
N VAL A 10 -0.12 -0.55 3.97
CA VAL A 10 0.58 -1.84 3.99
C VAL A 10 -0.40 -3.01 4.19
N ILE A 11 -1.43 -2.84 5.03
CA ILE A 11 -2.48 -3.85 5.21
C ILE A 11 -3.32 -3.99 3.93
N TRP A 12 -3.59 -2.89 3.22
CA TRP A 12 -4.21 -2.94 1.91
C TRP A 12 -3.35 -3.71 0.92
N ASP A 13 -2.05 -3.44 0.77
CA ASP A 13 -1.17 -4.17 -0.17
C ASP A 13 -1.27 -5.68 0.00
N VAL A 14 -1.33 -6.12 1.25
CA VAL A 14 -1.51 -7.53 1.59
C VAL A 14 -2.90 -8.04 1.18
N ALA A 15 -3.94 -7.23 1.36
CA ALA A 15 -5.31 -7.59 1.01
C ALA A 15 -5.65 -7.45 -0.49
N GLU A 16 -4.85 -6.68 -1.25
CA GLU A 16 -5.12 -6.25 -2.63
C GLU A 16 -5.59 -7.37 -3.57
N PRO A 17 -4.99 -8.58 -3.55
CA PRO A 17 -5.40 -9.66 -4.45
C PRO A 17 -6.85 -10.13 -4.23
N GLY A 18 -7.42 -9.91 -3.04
CA GLY A 18 -8.77 -10.35 -2.66
C GLY A 18 -9.84 -9.24 -2.66
N LEU A 19 -9.47 -8.01 -3.04
CA LEU A 19 -10.39 -6.87 -3.00
C LEU A 19 -11.35 -6.85 -4.20
N SER A 20 -12.60 -6.49 -3.94
CA SER A 20 -13.53 -6.07 -4.99
C SER A 20 -13.16 -4.66 -5.50
N LEU A 21 -13.80 -4.22 -6.57
CA LEU A 21 -13.67 -2.81 -7.02
C LEU A 21 -14.25 -1.85 -5.98
N GLU A 22 -15.40 -2.19 -5.39
CA GLU A 22 -16.06 -1.39 -4.34
C GLU A 22 -15.19 -1.21 -3.09
N ASP A 23 -14.47 -2.26 -2.67
CA ASP A 23 -13.53 -2.16 -1.55
C ASP A 23 -12.37 -1.22 -1.87
N ARG A 24 -11.84 -1.32 -3.09
CA ARG A 24 -10.77 -0.43 -3.56
C ARG A 24 -11.25 1.02 -3.58
N ASP A 25 -12.45 1.28 -4.07
CA ASP A 25 -13.02 2.64 -4.12
C ASP A 25 -13.25 3.20 -2.72
N THR A 26 -13.76 2.39 -1.80
CA THR A 26 -13.97 2.78 -0.39
C THR A 26 -12.65 3.11 0.29
N LEU A 27 -11.63 2.25 0.12
CA LEU A 27 -10.28 2.48 0.62
C LEU A 27 -9.71 3.77 0.04
N CYS A 28 -9.74 3.92 -1.29
CA CYS A 28 -9.29 5.15 -1.97
C CYS A 28 -9.95 6.39 -1.38
N ALA A 29 -11.27 6.41 -1.24
CA ALA A 29 -11.99 7.54 -0.69
C ALA A 29 -11.52 7.88 0.73
N ALA A 30 -11.33 6.89 1.60
CA ALA A 30 -10.84 7.09 2.95
C ALA A 30 -9.40 7.67 3.01
N PHE A 31 -8.52 7.22 2.10
CA PHE A 31 -7.18 7.82 1.96
C PHE A 31 -7.24 9.26 1.46
N HIS A 32 -8.13 9.56 0.50
CA HIS A 32 -8.26 10.92 -0.05
C HIS A 32 -8.84 11.92 0.95
N THR A 33 -9.78 11.50 1.81
CA THR A 33 -10.38 12.37 2.83
C THR A 33 -9.49 12.56 4.07
N CYS A 34 -8.30 11.95 4.09
CA CYS A 34 -7.40 11.98 5.23
C CYS A 34 -8.07 11.49 6.53
N GLU A 35 -8.87 10.42 6.44
CA GLU A 35 -9.48 9.75 7.59
C GLU A 35 -8.84 8.37 7.83
N PRO A 36 -7.71 8.29 8.57
CA PRO A 36 -6.90 7.08 8.65
C PRO A 36 -7.63 5.91 9.31
N ILE A 37 -8.51 6.20 10.28
CA ILE A 37 -9.29 5.16 10.95
C ILE A 37 -10.29 4.49 10.01
N LEU A 38 -10.86 5.23 9.05
CA LEU A 38 -11.74 4.66 8.05
C LEU A 38 -10.97 3.79 7.06
N ALA A 39 -9.77 4.23 6.65
CA ALA A 39 -8.88 3.46 5.79
C ALA A 39 -8.46 2.15 6.48
N MET A 40 -8.06 2.23 7.75
CA MET A 40 -7.74 1.06 8.58
C MET A 40 -8.92 0.09 8.71
N CYS A 41 -10.10 0.61 9.04
CA CYS A 41 -11.31 -0.21 9.17
C CYS A 41 -11.64 -0.93 7.86
N ALA A 42 -11.58 -0.22 6.73
CA ALA A 42 -11.84 -0.81 5.42
C ALA A 42 -10.80 -1.88 5.06
N ALA A 43 -9.51 -1.62 5.32
CA ALA A 43 -8.42 -2.56 5.03
C ALA A 43 -8.56 -3.84 5.88
N LEU A 44 -8.85 -3.70 7.17
CA LEU A 44 -9.08 -4.83 8.06
C LEU A 44 -10.34 -5.61 7.70
N ARG A 45 -11.41 -4.93 7.27
CA ARG A 45 -12.65 -5.60 6.81
C ARG A 45 -12.35 -6.48 5.61
N ALA A 46 -11.56 -5.98 4.67
CA ALA A 46 -11.10 -6.76 3.54
C ALA A 46 -10.25 -7.97 3.95
N VAL A 47 -9.28 -7.78 4.86
CA VAL A 47 -8.45 -8.88 5.38
C VAL A 47 -9.32 -9.96 6.05
N ALA A 48 -10.26 -9.56 6.91
CA ALA A 48 -11.14 -10.47 7.61
C ALA A 48 -12.07 -11.22 6.63
N ARG A 49 -12.67 -10.52 5.67
CA ARG A 49 -13.56 -11.08 4.65
C ARG A 49 -12.83 -12.09 3.75
N THR A 50 -11.62 -11.76 3.32
CA THR A 50 -10.81 -12.60 2.42
C THR A 50 -10.02 -13.69 3.16
N ARG A 51 -9.96 -13.61 4.49
CA ARG A 51 -9.16 -14.49 5.37
C ARG A 51 -7.67 -14.52 5.01
N ILE A 52 -7.17 -13.46 4.39
CA ILE A 52 -5.75 -13.28 4.12
C ILE A 52 -5.01 -13.15 5.47
N ARG A 53 -3.85 -13.77 5.58
CA ARG A 53 -2.99 -13.65 6.76
C ARG A 53 -1.98 -12.53 6.54
N LEU A 54 -1.80 -11.69 7.55
CA LEU A 54 -0.81 -10.62 7.46
C LEU A 54 0.61 -11.19 7.61
N PRO A 55 1.59 -10.75 6.80
CA PRO A 55 3.01 -10.98 7.08
C PRO A 55 3.35 -10.67 8.53
N ALA A 56 4.22 -11.47 9.16
CA ALA A 56 4.52 -11.40 10.58
C ALA A 56 5.01 -10.02 11.01
N ASN A 57 5.85 -9.36 10.20
CA ASN A 57 6.32 -8.00 10.46
C ASN A 57 5.18 -6.97 10.41
N VAL A 58 4.26 -7.10 9.45
CA VAL A 58 3.06 -6.23 9.36
C VAL A 58 2.10 -6.48 10.52
N PHE A 59 1.94 -7.74 10.92
CA PHE A 59 1.13 -8.12 12.07
C PHE A 59 1.70 -7.58 13.39
N GLU A 60 3.01 -7.64 13.59
CA GLU A 60 3.70 -7.08 14.76
C GLU A 60 3.51 -5.55 14.84
N GLU A 61 3.65 -4.83 13.73
CA GLU A 61 3.35 -3.39 13.67
C GLU A 61 1.87 -3.11 13.93
N PHE A 62 0.95 -3.87 13.34
CA PHE A 62 -0.49 -3.74 13.59
C PHE A 62 -0.85 -3.95 15.07
N ARG A 63 -0.25 -4.95 15.72
CA ARG A 63 -0.44 -5.21 17.15
C ARG A 63 0.11 -4.09 18.01
N SER A 64 1.26 -3.54 17.64
CA SER A 64 1.89 -2.42 18.34
C SER A 64 1.05 -1.15 18.21
N TRP A 65 0.56 -0.88 17.00
CA TRP A 65 -0.38 0.21 16.72
C TRP A 65 -1.66 0.08 17.55
N LEU A 66 -2.33 -1.08 17.52
CA LEU A 66 -3.56 -1.33 18.27
C LEU A 66 -3.38 -1.17 19.78
N ALA A 67 -2.20 -1.52 20.31
CA ALA A 67 -1.88 -1.34 21.72
C ALA A 67 -1.64 0.14 22.10
N ALA A 68 -1.26 0.98 21.14
CA ALA A 68 -1.06 2.41 21.32
C ALA A 68 -2.35 3.24 21.14
N VAL A 69 -3.42 2.64 20.62
CA VAL A 69 -4.71 3.30 20.43
C VAL A 69 -5.27 3.78 21.78
N PRO A 70 -5.67 5.07 21.89
CA PRO A 70 -6.24 5.60 23.12
C PRO A 70 -7.59 4.94 23.46
N PRO A 71 -8.01 4.96 24.74
CA PRO A 71 -9.31 4.41 25.13
C PRO A 71 -10.47 5.03 24.34
N LEU A 72 -11.41 4.18 23.91
CA LEU A 72 -12.58 4.61 23.15
C LEU A 72 -13.43 5.60 23.94
N ARG A 73 -13.80 6.70 23.29
CA ARG A 73 -14.65 7.75 23.87
C ARG A 73 -16.02 7.72 23.21
N PRO A 74 -17.12 7.74 23.98
CA PRO A 74 -18.47 7.80 23.42
C PRO A 74 -18.73 9.02 22.53
N THR A 75 -17.95 10.10 22.71
CA THR A 75 -18.06 11.35 21.95
C THR A 75 -17.21 11.37 20.68
N ASP A 76 -16.47 10.30 20.39
CA ASP A 76 -15.67 10.20 19.17
C ASP A 76 -16.59 10.05 17.95
N ARG A 77 -16.44 10.94 16.95
CA ARG A 77 -17.23 10.90 15.72
C ARG A 77 -17.05 9.59 14.94
N TRP A 78 -15.93 8.89 15.15
CA TRP A 78 -15.57 7.64 14.51
C TRP A 78 -15.72 6.42 15.43
N LEU A 79 -16.46 6.54 16.54
CA LEU A 79 -16.65 5.45 17.51
C LEU A 79 -17.08 4.13 16.85
N SER A 80 -18.00 4.17 15.88
CA SER A 80 -18.45 2.97 15.17
C SER A 80 -17.31 2.29 14.39
N ALA A 81 -16.47 3.07 13.72
CA ALA A 81 -15.31 2.55 12.98
C ALA A 81 -14.26 1.97 13.94
N TRP A 82 -14.02 2.63 15.07
CA TRP A 82 -13.13 2.13 16.12
C TRP A 82 -13.60 0.79 16.69
N LEU A 83 -14.88 0.68 17.05
CA LEU A 83 -15.46 -0.57 17.56
C LEU A 83 -15.30 -1.69 16.53
N GLU A 84 -15.56 -1.39 15.27
CA GLU A 84 -15.39 -2.37 14.20
C GLU A 84 -13.93 -2.79 14.02
N VAL A 85 -12.97 -1.86 14.07
CA VAL A 85 -11.53 -2.17 14.06
C VAL A 85 -11.17 -3.13 15.19
N HIS A 86 -11.66 -2.90 16.42
CA HIS A 86 -11.40 -3.81 17.54
C HIS A 86 -12.00 -5.21 17.31
N VAL A 87 -13.20 -5.30 16.74
CA VAL A 87 -13.83 -6.59 16.39
C VAL A 87 -13.03 -7.30 15.30
N LEU A 88 -12.66 -6.60 14.23
CA LEU A 88 -11.91 -7.15 13.10
C LEU A 88 -10.50 -7.57 13.51
N ALA A 89 -9.84 -6.82 14.40
CA ALA A 89 -8.52 -7.11 14.90
C ALA A 89 -8.41 -8.52 15.51
N SER A 90 -9.48 -9.01 16.15
CA SER A 90 -9.52 -10.36 16.73
C SER A 90 -9.47 -11.48 15.68
N GLN A 91 -9.84 -11.17 14.43
CA GLN A 91 -9.94 -12.11 13.31
C GLN A 91 -8.65 -12.14 12.48
N VAL A 92 -7.80 -11.12 12.60
CA VAL A 92 -6.51 -11.06 11.92
C VAL A 92 -5.57 -12.15 12.46
N ARG A 93 -4.83 -12.78 11.55
CA ARG A 93 -3.84 -13.81 11.87
C ARG A 93 -2.52 -13.52 11.17
N PRO A 94 -1.37 -13.78 11.82
CA PRO A 94 -0.08 -13.69 11.18
C PRO A 94 0.14 -14.88 10.22
N SER A 95 0.88 -14.64 9.16
CA SER A 95 1.56 -15.65 8.35
C SER A 95 2.99 -15.84 8.88
N SER A 96 3.70 -16.84 8.37
CA SER A 96 5.12 -17.06 8.69
C SER A 96 6.07 -16.17 7.88
N ASP A 97 5.56 -15.40 6.93
CA ASP A 97 6.37 -14.56 6.03
C ASP A 97 6.76 -13.24 6.72
N ARG A 98 7.99 -12.77 6.46
CA ARG A 98 8.52 -11.48 6.96
C ARG A 98 8.97 -10.55 5.84
N LEU A 99 8.82 -10.95 4.58
CA LEU A 99 9.48 -10.31 3.45
C LEU A 99 8.75 -9.08 2.90
N THR A 100 7.58 -8.71 3.44
CA THR A 100 6.87 -7.52 2.97
C THR A 100 7.63 -6.26 3.37
N PRO A 101 8.15 -5.48 2.41
CA PRO A 101 8.77 -4.19 2.71
C PRO A 101 7.73 -3.30 3.40
N ILE A 102 8.11 -2.70 4.52
CA ILE A 102 7.27 -1.80 5.28
C ILE A 102 7.79 -0.37 5.06
N GLY A 103 6.88 0.55 4.69
CA GLY A 103 7.15 1.97 4.61
C GLY A 103 7.39 2.49 3.19
N GLY A 104 6.93 3.73 2.95
CA GLY A 104 7.14 4.45 1.70
C GLY A 104 6.33 5.74 1.53
N TYR A 105 5.24 5.95 2.29
CA TYR A 105 4.31 7.05 2.02
C TYR A 105 3.69 7.71 3.25
N SER A 106 3.86 9.03 3.35
CA SER A 106 3.28 9.87 4.39
C SER A 106 1.78 10.19 4.18
N GLU A 107 1.18 10.64 5.28
CA GLU A 107 -0.23 10.74 5.70
C GLU A 107 -1.21 11.69 4.98
N TYR A 108 -0.98 12.18 3.76
CA TYR A 108 -1.95 13.10 3.12
C TYR A 108 -1.89 13.00 1.58
N THR A 109 -3.03 13.22 0.87
CA THR A 109 -3.24 13.00 -0.61
C THR A 109 -1.99 12.78 -1.48
N LEU A 110 -1.69 11.52 -1.76
CA LEU A 110 -0.34 11.00 -2.00
C LEU A 110 0.46 11.72 -3.12
N CYS A 111 -0.15 12.06 -4.27
CA CYS A 111 0.54 12.77 -5.35
C CYS A 111 0.89 14.21 -4.98
N ARG A 112 -0.03 14.95 -4.36
CA ARG A 112 0.22 16.36 -3.98
C ARG A 112 1.31 16.49 -2.93
N PHE A 113 1.50 15.49 -2.09
CA PHE A 113 2.57 15.48 -1.09
C PHE A 113 3.92 15.11 -1.69
N VAL A 114 3.96 14.20 -2.66
CA VAL A 114 5.17 14.00 -3.46
C VAL A 114 5.58 15.30 -4.16
N LEU A 115 4.62 16.03 -4.73
CA LEU A 115 4.87 17.34 -5.34
C LEU A 115 5.33 18.39 -4.34
N ALA A 116 4.63 18.53 -3.20
CA ALA A 116 4.97 19.49 -2.16
C ALA A 116 6.32 19.19 -1.49
N GLY A 117 6.63 17.92 -1.24
CA GLY A 117 7.91 17.48 -0.69
C GLY A 117 9.09 17.72 -1.63
N ALA A 118 8.85 17.79 -2.94
CA ALA A 118 9.82 18.22 -3.93
C ALA A 118 9.90 19.75 -4.09
N GLY A 119 9.18 20.52 -3.26
CA GLY A 119 9.16 21.98 -3.29
C GLY A 119 8.31 22.58 -4.42
N LEU A 120 7.43 21.80 -5.06
CA LEU A 120 6.51 22.34 -6.07
C LEU A 120 5.29 23.00 -5.42
N SER A 121 5.03 24.25 -5.81
CA SER A 121 3.79 24.95 -5.48
C SER A 121 2.60 24.44 -6.30
N GLY A 122 1.38 24.67 -5.81
CA GLY A 122 0.13 24.24 -6.46
C GLY A 122 -0.07 24.76 -7.89
N ASP A 123 0.59 25.85 -8.25
CA ASP A 123 0.51 26.49 -9.58
C ASP A 123 1.55 25.99 -10.58
N ALA A 124 2.34 24.97 -10.21
CA ALA A 124 3.35 24.41 -11.10
C ALA A 124 2.71 23.81 -12.37
N THR A 125 3.40 23.93 -13.50
CA THR A 125 2.89 23.41 -14.78
C THR A 125 2.73 21.88 -14.72
N PRO A 126 1.77 21.30 -15.48
CA PRO A 126 1.59 19.85 -15.52
C PRO A 126 2.85 19.07 -15.91
N ALA A 127 3.73 19.66 -16.73
CA ALA A 127 5.00 19.07 -17.11
C ALA A 127 6.00 19.01 -15.94
N ALA A 128 6.08 20.08 -15.13
CA ALA A 128 6.94 20.11 -13.95
C ALA A 128 6.46 19.13 -12.88
N GLN A 129 5.14 19.02 -12.69
CA GLN A 129 4.55 18.04 -11.78
C GLN A 129 4.84 16.59 -12.22
N ALA A 130 4.65 16.29 -13.51
CA ALA A 130 4.93 14.95 -14.05
C ALA A 130 6.41 14.56 -13.92
N GLU A 131 7.33 15.52 -14.08
CA GLU A 131 8.77 15.28 -13.94
C GLU A 131 9.17 14.95 -12.50
N VAL A 132 8.58 15.62 -11.51
CA VAL A 132 8.77 15.27 -10.10
C VAL A 132 8.26 13.86 -9.83
N MET A 133 7.05 13.55 -10.29
CA MET A 133 6.47 12.21 -10.12
C MET A 133 7.33 11.13 -10.77
N ARG A 134 7.89 11.36 -11.97
CA ARG A 134 8.83 10.41 -12.60
C ARG A 134 10.09 10.19 -11.78
N ARG A 135 10.74 11.27 -11.32
CA ARG A 135 11.95 11.17 -10.48
C ARG A 135 11.69 10.44 -9.18
N TRP A 136 10.52 10.67 -8.60
CA TRP A 136 10.07 10.00 -7.40
C TRP A 136 9.85 8.50 -7.65
N LEU A 137 9.13 8.13 -8.71
CA LEU A 137 8.90 6.73 -9.11
C LEU A 137 10.18 5.99 -9.50
N ALA A 138 11.22 6.67 -9.99
CA ALA A 138 12.49 6.03 -10.33
C ALA A 138 13.21 5.39 -9.11
N HIS A 139 12.87 5.83 -7.89
CA HIS A 139 13.54 5.38 -6.67
C HIS A 139 12.58 4.70 -5.68
N ASN A 140 11.28 4.65 -6.00
CA ASN A 140 10.26 4.21 -5.05
C ASN A 140 9.09 3.52 -5.79
N ARG A 141 8.43 2.55 -5.15
CA ARG A 141 7.30 1.84 -5.74
C ARG A 141 5.96 2.34 -5.17
N PRO A 142 5.05 2.91 -6.01
CA PRO A 142 3.72 3.38 -5.59
C PRO A 142 2.94 2.25 -4.97
N GLY A 143 2.45 2.45 -3.75
CA GLY A 143 1.41 1.61 -3.15
C GLY A 143 0.10 1.77 -3.93
N PRO A 144 -0.88 0.85 -3.78
CA PRO A 144 -2.19 0.87 -4.42
C PRO A 144 -2.95 2.18 -4.22
N ALA A 145 -2.85 2.79 -3.03
CA ALA A 145 -3.48 4.07 -2.73
C ALA A 145 -2.90 5.17 -3.63
N LEU A 146 -1.56 5.27 -3.70
CA LEU A 146 -0.90 6.24 -4.58
C LEU A 146 -1.14 5.90 -6.04
N ARG A 147 -1.16 4.63 -6.45
CA ARG A 147 -1.50 4.25 -7.84
C ARG A 147 -2.90 4.69 -8.22
N ALA A 148 -3.86 4.55 -7.32
CA ALA A 148 -5.23 4.99 -7.54
C ALA A 148 -5.31 6.53 -7.64
N ASP A 149 -4.68 7.24 -6.70
CA ASP A 149 -4.58 8.71 -6.73
C ASP A 149 -3.87 9.20 -8.00
N MET A 150 -2.79 8.55 -8.43
CA MET A 150 -2.11 8.87 -9.70
C MET A 150 -3.04 8.71 -10.89
N ARG A 151 -3.88 7.66 -10.93
CA ARG A 151 -4.84 7.43 -12.01
C ARG A 151 -5.94 8.49 -12.03
N THR A 152 -6.40 8.97 -10.89
CA THR A 152 -7.46 9.99 -10.79
C THR A 152 -6.94 11.42 -10.98
N THR A 153 -5.68 11.69 -10.63
CA THR A 153 -5.04 13.02 -10.71
C THR A 153 -4.29 13.27 -12.02
N GLY A 154 -4.36 12.34 -12.98
CA GLY A 154 -3.77 12.51 -14.31
C GLY A 154 -2.30 12.11 -14.45
N PHE A 155 -1.71 11.50 -13.41
CA PHE A 155 -0.39 10.88 -13.45
C PHE A 155 -0.41 9.39 -13.81
N GLY A 156 -1.59 8.79 -14.05
CA GLY A 156 -1.76 7.36 -14.28
C GLY A 156 -0.85 6.80 -15.37
N ARG A 157 -0.65 7.57 -16.45
CA ARG A 157 0.29 7.22 -17.54
C ARG A 157 1.72 6.92 -17.07
N LEU A 158 2.18 7.58 -16.01
CA LEU A 158 3.53 7.40 -15.47
C LEU A 158 3.71 6.04 -14.78
N LEU A 159 2.61 5.38 -14.39
CA LEU A 159 2.65 4.03 -13.83
C LEU A 159 2.97 2.98 -14.90
N ASP A 160 2.45 3.20 -16.12
CA ASP A 160 2.62 2.28 -17.24
C ASP A 160 3.97 2.48 -17.96
N GLU A 161 4.57 3.68 -17.82
CA GLU A 161 5.90 4.04 -18.34
C GLU A 161 7.05 3.46 -17.51
N GLN A 162 6.78 2.93 -16.31
CA GLN A 162 7.81 2.30 -15.47
C GLN A 162 8.22 0.95 -16.08
N PRO A 163 9.51 0.73 -16.38
CA PRO A 163 9.95 -0.58 -16.85
C PRO A 163 9.63 -1.61 -15.76
N THR A 164 8.90 -2.66 -16.14
CA THR A 164 8.77 -3.86 -15.32
C THR A 164 10.18 -4.31 -14.97
N HIS A 165 10.54 -4.24 -13.69
CA HIS A 165 11.75 -4.88 -13.20
C HIS A 165 11.59 -6.37 -13.51
N THR A 166 12.15 -6.79 -14.64
CA THR A 166 12.33 -8.20 -14.96
C THR A 166 13.24 -8.72 -13.86
N PRO A 167 12.87 -9.78 -13.12
CA PRO A 167 13.75 -10.33 -12.10
C PRO A 167 15.05 -10.72 -12.77
N ASP A 168 16.13 -10.09 -12.35
CA ASP A 168 17.48 -10.33 -12.82
C ASP A 168 17.90 -11.71 -12.30
N GLY A 169 17.64 -12.74 -13.11
CA GLY A 169 17.69 -14.12 -12.66
C GLY A 169 17.29 -15.17 -13.69
N ALA A 170 17.35 -14.87 -14.99
CA ALA A 170 17.43 -15.92 -16.00
C ALA A 170 18.90 -16.09 -16.39
N ALA A 171 19.62 -16.90 -15.62
CA ALA A 171 20.94 -17.39 -16.02
C ALA A 171 20.85 -17.93 -17.46
N PRO A 172 21.80 -17.65 -18.35
CA PRO A 172 21.78 -18.23 -19.68
C PRO A 172 21.79 -19.75 -19.53
N ALA A 173 20.81 -20.40 -20.15
CA ALA A 173 20.72 -21.86 -20.20
C ALA A 173 22.09 -22.42 -20.59
N ARG A 174 22.79 -23.07 -19.65
CA ARG A 174 23.99 -23.82 -19.95
C ARG A 174 23.60 -24.87 -20.98
N ARG A 175 24.01 -24.67 -22.23
CA ARG A 175 23.90 -25.69 -23.28
C ARG A 175 24.60 -26.94 -22.74
N ARG A 176 23.83 -28.01 -22.53
CA ARG A 176 24.38 -29.34 -22.26
C ARG A 176 25.31 -29.69 -23.44
N PRO A 177 26.54 -30.18 -23.20
CA PRO A 177 27.33 -30.76 -24.27
C PRO A 177 26.61 -32.00 -24.84
N PRO A 178 26.68 -32.26 -26.15
CA PRO A 178 26.04 -33.42 -26.76
C PRO A 178 26.70 -34.72 -26.26
N CYS A 179 25.88 -35.73 -25.97
CA CYS A 179 26.35 -37.08 -25.63
C CYS A 179 27.16 -37.67 -26.81
N PRO A 180 28.28 -38.38 -26.55
CA PRO A 180 28.97 -39.13 -27.58
C PRO A 180 28.13 -40.35 -28.05
N PRO A 181 28.27 -40.78 -29.31
CA PRO A 181 27.52 -41.91 -29.86
C PRO A 181 27.98 -43.25 -29.24
N PRO A 182 27.10 -44.26 -29.18
CA PRO A 182 27.44 -45.58 -28.65
C PRO A 182 28.42 -46.31 -29.58
N VAL A 183 29.29 -47.10 -28.95
CA VAL A 183 30.30 -47.99 -29.57
C VAL A 183 29.61 -49.18 -30.26
#